data_AF-A0A2K3KD54-F1
#
_entry.id   AF-A0A2K3KD54-F1
#
_cell.length_a   1.000
_cell.length_b   1.000
_cell.length_c   1.000
_cell.angle_alpha   90.00
_cell.angle_beta   90.00
_cell.angle_gamma   90.00
#
_symmetry.space_group_name_H-M   'P 1'
#
loop_
_entity.id
_entity.type
_entity.pdbx_description
1 polymer ?
#
loop_
_entity_poly.entity_id
_entity_poly.type
_entity_poly.pdbx_seq_one_letter_code
_entity_poly.pdbx_strand_id
1 'polypeptide(L)'
;FQTNISTNINALATDVNHLRARMGPPGFPPPRVPYPDPTPIPTTSIKLDIPRFDGSDPLGWIFKVTQFFDYHLTPEDQRLRLASFYMEGEALTWFQWMHQNGQLLTWTTFL
;
A
#
# COMPACT_ATOMS: atom_id res chain seq x y z
N PHE A 1 -40.55 -29.08 24.06
CA PHE A 1 -39.95 -27.84 23.52
C PHE A 1 -39.67 -26.80 24.62
N GLN A 2 -38.88 -27.11 25.67
CA GLN A 2 -38.57 -26.12 26.73
C GLN A 2 -37.10 -26.07 27.20
N THR A 3 -36.16 -26.76 26.53
CA THR A 3 -34.77 -26.89 27.02
C THR A 3 -33.79 -25.88 26.42
N ASN A 4 -34.16 -25.19 25.33
CA ASN A 4 -33.23 -24.31 24.62
C ASN A 4 -33.19 -22.86 25.14
N ILE A 5 -34.27 -22.39 25.77
CA ILE A 5 -34.37 -20.98 26.22
C ILE A 5 -33.55 -20.73 27.50
N SER A 6 -33.59 -21.64 28.46
CA SER A 6 -32.86 -21.51 29.74
C SER A 6 -31.35 -21.50 29.56
N THR A 7 -30.83 -22.30 28.63
CA THR A 7 -29.39 -22.41 28.33
C THR A 7 -28.85 -21.11 27.73
N ASN A 8 -29.63 -20.47 26.87
CA ASN A 8 -29.23 -19.22 26.22
C ASN A 8 -29.18 -18.04 27.20
N ILE A 9 -30.09 -17.99 28.18
CA ILE A 9 -30.10 -16.95 29.22
C ILE A 9 -28.89 -17.11 30.15
N ASN A 10 -28.55 -18.34 30.53
CA ASN A 10 -27.37 -18.61 31.37
C ASN A 10 -26.07 -18.27 30.65
N ALA A 11 -25.99 -18.53 29.34
CA ALA A 11 -24.84 -18.17 28.52
C ALA A 11 -24.63 -16.65 28.44
N LEU A 12 -25.71 -15.88 28.17
CA LEU A 12 -25.65 -14.42 28.13
C LEU A 12 -25.28 -13.79 29.48
N ALA A 13 -25.78 -14.35 30.60
CA ALA A 13 -25.44 -13.88 31.93
C ALA A 13 -23.95 -14.10 32.28
N THR A 14 -23.39 -15.21 31.77
CA THR A 14 -21.98 -15.55 31.95
C THR A 14 -21.09 -14.57 31.17
N ASP A 15 -21.44 -14.28 29.92
CA ASP A 15 -20.71 -13.31 29.09
C ASP A 15 -20.72 -11.89 29.67
N VAL A 16 -21.85 -11.43 30.20
CA VAL A 16 -21.94 -10.09 30.82
C VAL A 16 -21.07 -10.00 32.08
N ASN A 17 -21.02 -11.05 32.89
CA ASN A 17 -20.11 -11.09 34.04
C ASN A 17 -18.64 -11.10 33.62
N HIS A 18 -18.30 -11.77 32.53
CA HIS A 18 -16.93 -11.76 31.99
C HIS A 18 -16.52 -10.38 31.46
N LEU A 19 -17.41 -9.63 30.81
CA LEU A 19 -17.13 -8.26 30.38
C LEU A 19 -16.92 -7.32 31.56
N ARG A 20 -17.70 -7.50 32.64
CA ARG A 20 -17.55 -6.72 33.88
C ARG A 20 -16.24 -7.00 34.61
N ALA A 21 -15.76 -8.24 34.60
CA ALA A 21 -14.49 -8.63 35.23
C ALA A 21 -13.25 -8.10 34.50
N ARG A 22 -13.37 -7.71 33.22
CA ARG A 22 -12.28 -7.14 32.42
C ARG A 22 -12.03 -5.66 32.69
N MET A 23 -12.99 -4.95 33.29
CA MET A 23 -12.77 -3.61 33.79
C MET A 23 -12.08 -3.71 35.14
N GLY A 24 -10.74 -3.71 35.12
CA GLY A 24 -9.95 -3.58 36.34
C GLY A 24 -10.33 -2.31 37.11
N PRO A 25 -10.17 -2.29 38.45
CA PRO A 25 -10.53 -1.14 39.27
C PRO A 25 -9.90 0.16 38.73
N PRO A 26 -10.66 1.25 38.65
CA PRO A 26 -10.15 2.52 38.13
C PRO A 26 -9.04 3.03 39.06
N GLY A 27 -7.81 3.11 38.55
CA GLY A 27 -6.67 3.69 39.26
C GLY A 27 -5.35 2.93 39.20
N PHE A 28 -5.31 1.71 38.65
CA PHE A 28 -4.04 1.00 38.50
C PHE A 28 -3.40 1.32 37.14
N PRO A 29 -2.19 1.92 37.10
CA PRO A 29 -1.45 2.02 35.85
C PRO A 29 -1.11 0.60 35.36
N PRO A 30 -1.21 0.32 34.05
CA PRO A 30 -0.84 -0.99 33.53
C PRO A 30 0.62 -1.31 33.86
N PRO A 31 0.97 -2.57 34.13
CA PRO A 31 2.36 -2.98 34.32
C PRO A 31 3.18 -2.57 33.10
N ARG A 32 4.32 -1.89 33.31
CA ARG A 32 5.29 -1.64 32.23
C ARG A 32 5.86 -2.98 31.81
N VAL A 33 5.30 -3.58 30.77
CA VAL A 33 5.98 -4.67 30.05
C VAL A 33 7.24 -4.08 29.42
N PRO A 34 8.43 -4.67 29.62
CA PRO A 34 9.58 -4.37 28.78
C PRO A 34 9.21 -4.83 27.38
N TYR A 35 8.88 -3.89 26.49
CA TYR A 35 8.74 -4.22 25.08
C TYR A 35 10.08 -4.80 24.62
N PRO A 36 10.12 -6.00 24.00
CA PRO A 36 11.32 -6.37 23.25
C PRO A 36 11.52 -5.29 22.19
N ASP A 37 12.72 -4.72 22.14
CA ASP A 37 13.07 -3.70 21.14
C ASP A 37 12.61 -4.20 19.77
N PRO A 38 11.93 -3.36 18.96
CA PRO A 38 11.58 -3.75 17.61
C PRO A 38 12.89 -4.06 16.89
N THR A 39 13.08 -5.34 16.56
CA THR A 39 14.19 -5.80 15.73
C THR A 39 14.31 -4.86 14.54
N PRO A 40 15.50 -4.28 14.24
CA PRO A 40 15.68 -3.47 13.05
C PRO A 40 15.32 -4.37 11.87
N ILE A 41 14.18 -4.09 11.24
CA ILE A 41 13.84 -4.72 9.97
C ILE A 41 14.98 -4.30 9.04
N PRO A 42 15.74 -5.23 8.43
CA PRO A 42 16.73 -4.86 7.44
C PRO A 42 15.96 -4.21 6.30
N THR A 43 15.91 -2.88 6.28
CA THR A 43 15.49 -2.11 5.13
C THR A 43 16.56 -2.35 4.10
N THR A 44 16.43 -3.42 3.32
CA THR A 44 17.18 -3.57 2.08
C THR A 44 16.67 -2.46 1.16
N SER A 45 17.15 -1.24 1.37
CA SER A 45 16.93 -0.12 0.48
C SER A 45 17.79 -0.37 -0.76
N ILE A 46 17.38 -1.35 -1.57
CA ILE A 46 17.84 -1.42 -2.94
C ILE A 46 17.36 -0.11 -3.56
N LYS A 47 18.30 0.80 -3.81
CA LYS A 47 18.03 2.04 -4.52
C LYS A 47 17.92 1.68 -5.99
N LEU A 48 16.71 1.34 -6.43
CA LEU A 48 16.41 1.26 -7.85
C LEU A 48 16.35 2.69 -8.40
N ASP A 49 17.31 3.04 -9.24
CA ASP A 49 17.24 4.26 -10.05
C ASP A 49 16.49 3.93 -11.35
N ILE A 50 15.51 4.77 -11.71
CA ILE A 50 14.78 4.63 -12.97
C ILE A 50 15.67 5.20 -14.09
N PRO A 51 15.93 4.44 -15.16
CA PRO A 51 16.71 4.96 -16.29
C PRO A 51 15.95 6.09 -16.99
N ARG A 52 16.68 7.08 -17.53
CA ARG A 52 16.12 8.07 -18.45
C ARG A 52 15.73 7.39 -19.77
N PHE A 53 14.72 7.94 -20.45
CA PHE A 53 14.20 7.45 -21.71
C PHE A 53 14.28 8.52 -22.79
N ASP A 54 15.14 8.29 -23.78
CA ASP A 54 15.30 9.15 -24.95
C ASP A 54 14.52 8.65 -26.18
N GLY A 55 13.87 7.48 -26.08
CA GLY A 55 13.22 6.79 -27.20
C GLY A 55 13.88 5.45 -27.54
N SER A 56 15.10 5.21 -27.03
CA SER A 56 15.84 3.98 -27.26
C SER A 56 15.29 2.82 -26.43
N ASP A 57 15.13 1.65 -27.04
CA ASP A 57 14.61 0.43 -26.40
C ASP A 57 13.33 0.65 -25.55
N PRO A 58 12.19 1.01 -26.18
CA PRO A 58 10.95 1.30 -25.46
C PRO A 58 10.47 0.13 -24.59
N LEU A 59 10.58 -1.11 -25.10
CA LEU A 59 10.12 -2.30 -24.38
C LEU A 59 10.97 -2.57 -23.13
N GLY A 60 12.29 -2.48 -23.24
CA GLY A 60 13.18 -2.64 -22.09
C GLY A 60 12.99 -1.54 -21.05
N TRP A 61 12.73 -0.31 -21.49
CA TRP A 61 12.43 0.79 -20.58
C TRP A 61 11.09 0.61 -19.86
N ILE A 62 10.01 0.28 -20.61
CA ILE A 62 8.67 0.00 -20.07
C ILE A 62 8.74 -1.12 -19.03
N PHE A 63 9.47 -2.20 -19.32
CA PHE A 63 9.64 -3.30 -18.38
C PHE A 63 10.26 -2.82 -17.06
N LYS A 64 11.39 -2.08 -17.12
CA LYS A 64 12.09 -1.59 -15.92
C LYS A 64 11.24 -0.62 -15.10
N VAL A 65 10.58 0.35 -15.74
CA VAL A 65 9.75 1.33 -15.02
C VAL A 65 8.50 0.67 -14.41
N THR A 66 7.94 -0.35 -15.08
CA THR A 66 6.82 -1.14 -14.52
C THR A 66 7.27 -1.89 -13.26
N GLN A 67 8.42 -2.56 -13.29
CA GLN A 67 8.99 -3.24 -12.11
C GLN A 67 9.25 -2.26 -10.96
N PHE A 68 9.75 -1.06 -11.27
CA PHE A 68 9.93 0.00 -10.28
C PHE A 68 8.59 0.38 -9.63
N PHE A 69 7.56 0.64 -10.43
CA PHE A 69 6.24 1.01 -9.92
C PHE A 69 5.61 -0.09 -9.08
N ASP A 70 5.75 -1.35 -9.48
CA ASP A 70 5.23 -2.49 -8.72
C ASP A 70 5.96 -2.66 -7.40
N TYR A 71 7.29 -2.55 -7.39
CA TYR A 71 8.11 -2.61 -6.17
C TYR A 71 7.75 -1.50 -5.17
N HIS A 72 7.53 -0.27 -5.66
CA HIS A 72 7.15 0.88 -4.84
C HIS A 72 5.65 0.99 -4.57
N LEU A 73 4.83 0.02 -5.00
CA LEU A 73 3.37 0.06 -4.91
C LEU A 73 2.77 1.39 -5.43
N THR A 74 3.35 1.89 -6.52
CA THR A 74 2.94 3.17 -7.13
C THR A 74 1.52 3.04 -7.70
N PRO A 75 0.57 3.90 -7.27
CA PRO A 75 -0.80 3.90 -7.78
C PRO A 75 -0.84 4.14 -9.29
N GLU A 76 -1.71 3.43 -10.01
CA GLU A 76 -1.79 3.46 -11.48
C GLU A 76 -2.02 4.88 -12.03
N ASP A 77 -2.85 5.67 -11.37
CA ASP A 77 -3.16 7.07 -11.71
C ASP A 77 -1.93 7.99 -11.66
N GLN A 78 -0.89 7.60 -10.92
CA GLN A 78 0.35 8.37 -10.78
C GLN A 78 1.46 7.90 -11.72
N ARG A 79 1.40 6.65 -12.20
CA ARG A 79 2.47 6.03 -13.02
C ARG A 79 2.78 6.84 -14.27
N LEU A 80 1.75 7.31 -14.98
CA LEU A 80 1.93 8.07 -16.21
C LEU A 80 2.65 9.41 -15.97
N ARG A 81 2.23 10.13 -14.92
CA ARG A 81 2.88 11.39 -14.53
C ARG A 81 4.32 11.15 -14.09
N LEU A 82 4.58 10.06 -13.37
CA LEU A 82 5.93 9.75 -12.92
C LEU A 82 6.85 9.37 -14.08
N ALA A 83 6.35 8.55 -15.02
CA ALA A 83 7.06 8.15 -16.22
C ALA A 83 7.55 9.36 -17.05
N SER A 84 6.73 10.41 -17.16
CA SER A 84 7.09 11.60 -17.95
C SER A 84 8.30 12.36 -17.39
N PHE A 85 8.57 12.31 -16.07
CA PHE A 85 9.76 12.93 -15.48
C PHE A 85 11.08 12.30 -15.93
N TYR A 86 11.03 11.06 -16.41
CA TYR A 86 12.20 10.31 -16.86
C TYR A 86 12.34 10.29 -18.38
N MET A 87 11.44 10.96 -19.12
CA MET A 87 11.55 11.11 -20.57
C MET A 87 12.43 12.31 -20.91
N GLU A 88 13.22 12.17 -21.96
CA GLU A 88 14.15 13.17 -22.45
C GLU A 88 14.14 13.20 -23.99
N GLY A 89 14.71 14.26 -24.57
CA GLY A 89 14.84 14.38 -26.03
C GLY A 89 13.53 14.25 -26.80
N GLU A 90 13.57 13.52 -27.91
CA GLU A 90 12.43 13.32 -28.81
C GLU A 90 11.28 12.56 -28.14
N ALA A 91 11.57 11.62 -27.25
CA ALA A 91 10.55 10.89 -26.49
C ALA A 91 9.70 11.83 -25.61
N LEU A 92 10.33 12.81 -24.95
CA LEU A 92 9.61 13.81 -24.16
C LEU A 92 8.74 14.71 -25.06
N THR A 93 9.25 15.13 -26.21
CA THR A 93 8.48 15.93 -27.17
C THR A 93 7.25 15.17 -27.68
N TRP A 94 7.40 13.90 -28.04
CA TRP A 94 6.29 13.03 -28.42
C TRP A 94 5.26 12.89 -27.29
N PHE A 95 5.71 12.65 -26.05
CA PHE A 95 4.81 12.51 -24.91
C PHE A 95 3.98 13.77 -24.69
N GLN A 96 4.62 14.95 -24.73
CA GLN A 96 3.93 16.24 -24.59
C GLN A 96 2.87 16.43 -25.68
N TRP A 97 3.20 16.12 -26.93
CA TRP A 97 2.25 16.21 -28.04
C TRP A 97 1.06 15.26 -27.84
N MET A 98 1.29 13.99 -27.52
CA MET A 98 0.23 13.01 -27.28
C MET A 98 -0.68 13.42 -26.11
N HIS A 99 -0.10 13.91 -25.02
CA HIS A 99 -0.84 14.38 -23.85
C HIS A 99 -1.69 15.62 -24.17
N GLN A 100 -1.14 16.60 -24.91
CA GLN A 100 -1.88 17.80 -25.31
C GLN A 100 -3.07 17.49 -26.24
N ASN A 101 -2.94 16.45 -27.07
CA ASN A 101 -4.01 15.99 -27.94
C ASN A 101 -4.99 15.04 -27.25
N GLY A 102 -4.85 14.80 -25.94
CA GLY A 102 -5.74 13.92 -25.18
C GLY A 102 -5.63 12.44 -25.55
N GLN A 103 -4.56 12.05 -26.26
CA GLN A 103 -4.35 10.68 -26.74
C GLN A 103 -3.66 9.80 -25.69
N LEU A 104 -3.12 10.39 -24.62
CA LEU A 104 -2.28 9.71 -23.65
C LEU A 104 -2.57 10.25 -22.24
N LEU A 105 -3.62 9.68 -21.64
CA LEU A 105 -4.22 10.15 -20.38
C LEU A 105 -4.08 9.16 -19.22
N THR A 106 -3.85 7.88 -19.51
CA THR A 106 -3.73 6.82 -18.50
C THR A 106 -2.48 5.99 -18.75
N TRP A 107 -1.99 5.31 -17.70
CA TRP A 107 -0.88 4.37 -17.83
C TRP A 107 -1.20 3.25 -18.83
N THR A 108 -2.43 2.74 -18.81
CA THR A 108 -2.89 1.70 -19.75
C THR A 108 -2.89 2.15 -21.21
N THR A 109 -3.13 3.43 -21.50
CA THR A 109 -3.02 3.99 -22.88
C THR A 109 -1.57 4.25 -23.31
N PHE A 110 -0.65 4.35 -22.35
CA PHE A 110 0.77 4.55 -22.62
C PHE A 110 1.49 3.24 -22.98
N LEU A 111 1.02 2.10 -22.46
CA LEU A 111 1.49 0.76 -22.82
C LEU A 111 0.99 0.33 -24.20
#